data_AF-A0A016UWY4-F1
#
_entry.id   AF-A0A016UWY4-F1
#
_cell.length_a   1.000
_cell.length_b   1.000
_cell.length_c   1.000
_cell.angle_alpha   90.00
_cell.angle_beta   90.00
_cell.angle_gamma   90.00
#
_symmetry.space_group_name_H-M   'P 1'
#
loop_
_entity.id
_entity.type
_entity.pdbx_description
1 polymer ?
#
loop_
_entity_poly.entity_id
_entity_poly.type
_entity_poly.pdbx_seq_one_letter_code
_entity_poly.pdbx_strand_id
1 'polypeptide(L)'
;MAMTSDISNHLSNGIDFLTSADLILKKTLTTVPSGRPRHGKRSDKDKDNAEAPKEEVDEDAEYINGILQELRVELDVKRREEERLQKEIADVLTECASGSSGGEQSRAFGMAVSRLNNAMLVVEADTKQLAASLRTISRLADNISSKVSALDVAKTRVVECLQLAGDMHDLGVCSEEVDQCINNEDYEQAAQHIHRFLTLDRAVFQFSSSADKEAGQTVSHSYEVLTNATTRLKEILERKLEAAVDAEDIAAMQRFVKLFPLINEHDSGLVRFGKYLSRQIAKIGEDNLKIMNAGGMDDKRVNVLYADTLFLFFEGIAALLETNQPLIESAYGPDKLLDFINMLQVDIDQIVGKVIDGFEKKRQLEKRLKAAQKILREDKNVDKGERLDALELDTLLSEICLMNTHTEMYWRFVRRRIKGASKEQNQEEYVMVNGDDFGDMDEEKKKRLEEEKIRRKAEREKKLDQLLNRSLVGSKMQELLGNYILLEQYYMEESVRKAIDMDVREEGLLSPKMLP
;
A
#
# COMPACT_ATOMS: atom_id res chain seq x y z
N MET A 1 -50.42 -85.50 6.69
CA MET A 1 -49.28 -86.39 6.38
C MET A 1 -48.26 -85.54 5.62
N ALA A 2 -47.03 -85.46 6.15
CA ALA A 2 -45.76 -84.97 5.54
C ALA A 2 -45.77 -83.60 4.78
N MET A 3 -45.07 -82.56 5.24
CA MET A 3 -43.61 -82.33 5.27
C MET A 3 -42.95 -82.01 3.91
N THR A 4 -42.18 -80.90 3.94
CA THR A 4 -40.85 -80.64 3.34
C THR A 4 -40.66 -79.95 1.97
N SER A 5 -39.75 -78.95 2.01
CA SER A 5 -38.86 -78.32 1.00
C SER A 5 -39.51 -77.47 -0.10
N ASP A 6 -39.33 -76.15 -0.22
CA ASP A 6 -38.27 -75.21 0.16
C ASP A 6 -36.97 -75.32 -0.67
N ILE A 7 -36.37 -74.15 -0.96
CA ILE A 7 -35.01 -73.92 -1.50
C ILE A 7 -34.82 -73.97 -3.04
N SER A 8 -35.25 -72.92 -3.76
CA SER A 8 -34.61 -72.52 -5.04
C SER A 8 -34.59 -71.02 -5.36
N ASN A 9 -35.30 -70.16 -4.60
CA ASN A 9 -35.53 -68.76 -4.99
C ASN A 9 -34.65 -67.68 -4.32
N HIS A 10 -33.66 -68.02 -3.49
CA HIS A 10 -32.86 -67.02 -2.75
C HIS A 10 -31.42 -66.79 -3.26
N LEU A 11 -31.01 -67.41 -4.38
CA LEU A 11 -29.67 -67.24 -4.96
C LEU A 11 -29.56 -66.16 -6.06
N SER A 12 -30.67 -65.52 -6.46
CA SER A 12 -30.68 -64.54 -7.57
C SER A 12 -30.39 -63.08 -7.16
N ASN A 13 -30.49 -62.70 -5.90
CA ASN A 13 -30.45 -61.27 -5.50
C ASN A 13 -29.08 -60.78 -5.02
N GLY A 14 -28.07 -61.65 -4.89
CA GLY A 14 -26.72 -61.28 -4.44
C GLY A 14 -25.77 -60.82 -5.56
N ILE A 15 -26.08 -61.13 -6.81
CA ILE A 15 -25.21 -60.87 -7.97
C ILE A 15 -25.37 -59.43 -8.51
N ASP A 16 -26.52 -58.79 -8.27
CA ASP A 16 -26.82 -57.43 -8.77
C ASP A 16 -26.17 -56.30 -7.95
N PHE A 17 -25.73 -56.57 -6.72
CA PHE A 17 -25.11 -55.56 -5.85
C PHE A 17 -23.62 -55.35 -6.17
N LEU A 18 -22.92 -56.42 -6.59
CA LEU A 18 -21.50 -56.37 -6.95
C LEU A 18 -21.26 -55.71 -8.32
N THR A 19 -22.22 -55.81 -9.25
CA THR A 19 -22.15 -55.16 -10.57
C THR A 19 -22.42 -53.65 -10.51
N SER A 20 -23.22 -53.17 -9.54
CA SER A 20 -23.46 -51.73 -9.35
C SER A 20 -22.27 -50.99 -8.71
N ALA A 21 -21.51 -51.64 -7.81
CA ALA A 21 -20.33 -51.04 -7.19
C ALA A 21 -19.19 -50.79 -8.21
N ASP A 22 -19.01 -51.72 -9.16
CA ASP A 22 -18.00 -51.61 -10.22
C ASP A 22 -18.34 -50.49 -11.25
N LEU A 23 -19.63 -50.19 -11.43
CA LEU A 23 -20.12 -49.10 -12.27
C LEU A 23 -19.97 -47.71 -11.64
N ILE A 24 -19.95 -47.62 -10.30
CA ILE A 24 -19.77 -46.37 -9.56
C ILE A 24 -18.28 -46.00 -9.48
N LEU A 25 -17.38 -46.98 -9.31
CA LEU A 25 -15.93 -46.77 -9.32
C LEU A 25 -15.39 -46.33 -10.69
N LYS A 26 -15.98 -46.80 -11.79
CA LYS A 26 -15.62 -46.34 -13.15
C LYS A 26 -16.09 -44.92 -13.48
N LYS A 27 -17.04 -44.37 -12.75
CA LYS A 27 -17.63 -43.03 -13.03
C LYS A 27 -16.91 -41.88 -12.31
N THR A 28 -16.16 -42.17 -11.25
CA THR A 28 -15.47 -41.15 -10.43
C THR A 28 -14.02 -40.89 -10.84
N LEU A 29 -13.44 -41.69 -11.73
CA LEU A 29 -12.07 -41.51 -12.24
C LEU A 29 -11.95 -40.62 -13.49
N THR A 30 -13.06 -40.08 -14.01
CA THR A 30 -13.05 -39.26 -15.24
C THR A 30 -13.54 -37.83 -15.00
N THR A 31 -12.92 -37.10 -14.07
CA THR A 31 -13.05 -35.63 -14.01
C THR A 31 -11.77 -34.99 -13.47
N VAL A 32 -10.75 -34.82 -14.32
CA VAL A 32 -9.67 -33.86 -14.11
C VAL A 32 -9.87 -32.70 -15.11
N PRO A 33 -9.91 -31.42 -14.68
CA PRO A 33 -10.23 -30.31 -15.57
C PRO A 33 -9.14 -29.96 -16.59
N SER A 34 -9.59 -29.47 -17.74
CA SER A 34 -8.84 -29.07 -18.94
C SER A 34 -7.92 -27.86 -18.77
N GLY A 35 -6.63 -28.03 -19.10
CA GLY A 35 -5.68 -26.94 -19.39
C GLY A 35 -5.61 -26.62 -20.89
N ARG A 36 -5.56 -25.33 -21.24
CA ARG A 36 -5.59 -24.75 -22.61
C ARG A 36 -4.29 -25.00 -23.43
N PRO A 37 -4.32 -24.85 -24.77
CA PRO A 37 -3.44 -25.54 -25.72
C PRO A 37 -2.20 -24.76 -26.15
N ARG A 38 -1.21 -25.49 -26.71
CA ARG A 38 -0.16 -24.93 -27.59
C ARG A 38 -0.16 -25.62 -28.95
N HIS A 39 0.38 -24.89 -29.93
CA HIS A 39 -0.04 -24.80 -31.32
C HIS A 39 1.08 -25.28 -32.27
N GLY A 40 0.74 -25.96 -33.37
CA GLY A 40 1.52 -26.03 -34.63
C GLY A 40 2.03 -27.44 -34.99
N LYS A 41 1.49 -28.17 -35.98
CA LYS A 41 1.47 -28.08 -37.46
C LYS A 41 2.68 -28.71 -38.19
N ARG A 42 2.33 -29.68 -39.09
CA ARG A 42 2.91 -30.04 -40.41
C ARG A 42 4.27 -30.77 -40.41
N SER A 43 4.65 -31.64 -41.37
CA SER A 43 4.05 -32.28 -42.57
C SER A 43 5.06 -33.33 -43.10
N ASP A 44 4.58 -34.27 -43.93
CA ASP A 44 5.31 -35.32 -44.67
C ASP A 44 6.60 -34.89 -45.41
N LYS A 45 7.61 -35.78 -45.49
CA LYS A 45 8.07 -36.49 -46.72
C LYS A 45 9.50 -37.08 -46.64
N ASP A 46 9.60 -38.29 -47.21
CA ASP A 46 10.67 -38.89 -48.04
C ASP A 46 12.14 -39.01 -47.57
N LYS A 47 12.56 -40.29 -47.49
CA LYS A 47 13.76 -40.98 -48.03
C LYS A 47 15.21 -40.65 -47.57
N ASP A 48 15.80 -41.76 -47.12
CA ASP A 48 17.14 -42.32 -47.40
C ASP A 48 18.41 -41.76 -46.73
N ASN A 49 19.00 -42.68 -45.96
CA ASN A 49 20.41 -42.95 -45.67
C ASN A 49 21.17 -42.21 -44.55
N ALA A 50 21.37 -43.00 -43.48
CA ALA A 50 22.62 -43.26 -42.77
C ALA A 50 23.31 -42.10 -42.03
N GLU A 51 23.13 -42.07 -40.71
CA GLU A 51 24.19 -42.15 -39.70
C GLU A 51 23.55 -42.30 -38.31
N ALA A 52 24.15 -43.14 -37.45
CA ALA A 52 23.60 -43.50 -36.14
C ALA A 52 23.52 -42.32 -35.17
N PRO A 53 22.41 -42.17 -34.42
CA PRO A 53 22.42 -41.47 -33.15
C PRO A 53 21.99 -42.36 -32.00
N LYS A 54 22.65 -42.13 -30.87
CA LYS A 54 22.48 -42.75 -29.55
C LYS A 54 21.00 -42.81 -29.15
N GLU A 55 20.54 -43.97 -28.69
CA GLU A 55 19.26 -44.13 -28.00
C GLU A 55 19.30 -43.24 -26.74
N GLU A 56 18.61 -42.11 -26.79
CA GLU A 56 18.16 -41.41 -25.59
C GLU A 56 17.19 -42.36 -24.90
N VAL A 57 17.63 -42.93 -23.77
CA VAL A 57 16.83 -43.77 -22.90
C VAL A 57 15.67 -42.91 -22.38
N ASP A 58 14.46 -43.26 -22.77
CA ASP A 58 13.23 -42.62 -22.35
C ASP A 58 13.03 -42.95 -20.85
N GLU A 59 13.60 -42.11 -19.98
CA GLU A 59 13.62 -42.28 -18.51
C GLU A 59 12.20 -42.50 -17.94
N ASP A 60 11.18 -41.93 -18.60
CA ASP A 60 9.78 -42.10 -18.25
C ASP A 60 9.26 -43.52 -18.56
N ALA A 61 9.76 -44.16 -19.62
CA ALA A 61 9.40 -45.53 -19.98
C ALA A 61 10.09 -46.56 -19.06
N GLU A 62 11.32 -46.30 -18.61
CA GLU A 62 11.98 -47.11 -17.57
C GLU A 62 11.28 -46.95 -16.21
N TYR A 63 10.85 -45.74 -15.86
CA TYR A 63 10.11 -45.48 -14.62
C TYR A 63 8.75 -46.21 -14.58
N ILE A 64 7.98 -46.13 -15.67
CA ILE A 64 6.69 -46.84 -15.79
C ILE A 64 6.89 -48.37 -15.75
N ASN A 65 7.94 -48.88 -16.42
CA ASN A 65 8.27 -50.31 -16.34
C ASN A 65 8.69 -50.73 -14.93
N GLY A 66 9.40 -49.88 -14.19
CA GLY A 66 9.74 -50.10 -12.78
C GLY A 66 8.50 -50.25 -11.91
N ILE A 67 7.54 -49.32 -12.02
CA ILE A 67 6.26 -49.37 -11.27
C ILE A 67 5.45 -50.61 -11.66
N LEU A 68 5.38 -50.95 -12.95
CA LEU A 68 4.67 -52.15 -13.39
C LEU A 68 5.31 -53.44 -12.87
N GLN A 69 6.63 -53.49 -12.77
CA GLN A 69 7.35 -54.61 -12.18
C GLN A 69 7.05 -54.72 -10.68
N GLU A 70 7.03 -53.61 -9.96
CA GLU A 70 6.72 -53.56 -8.52
C GLU A 70 5.27 -53.99 -8.24
N LEU A 71 4.30 -53.46 -9.00
CA LEU A 71 2.90 -53.86 -8.91
C LEU A 71 2.68 -55.35 -9.21
N ARG A 72 3.44 -55.93 -10.15
CA ARG A 72 3.39 -57.37 -10.43
C ARG A 72 3.92 -58.20 -9.27
N VAL A 73 5.01 -57.77 -8.64
CA VAL A 73 5.57 -58.42 -7.44
C VAL A 73 4.58 -58.34 -6.29
N GLU A 74 3.96 -57.18 -6.07
CA GLU A 74 2.96 -57.00 -5.02
C GLU A 74 1.72 -57.87 -5.26
N LEU A 75 1.25 -57.96 -6.51
CA LEU A 75 0.14 -58.82 -6.89
C LEU A 75 0.46 -60.30 -6.65
N ASP A 76 1.69 -60.74 -6.96
CA ASP A 76 2.13 -62.11 -6.68
C ASP A 76 2.24 -62.41 -5.17
N VAL A 77 2.68 -61.42 -4.37
CA VAL A 77 2.69 -61.54 -2.90
C VAL A 77 1.26 -61.66 -2.37
N LYS A 78 0.34 -60.82 -2.85
CA LYS A 78 -1.07 -60.85 -2.46
C LYS A 78 -1.75 -62.14 -2.88
N ARG A 79 -1.40 -62.67 -4.05
CA ARG A 79 -1.91 -63.96 -4.54
C ARG A 79 -1.41 -65.13 -3.68
N ARG A 80 -0.13 -65.12 -3.27
CA ARG A 80 0.38 -66.11 -2.31
C ARG A 80 -0.24 -65.98 -0.92
N GLU A 81 -0.52 -64.75 -0.49
CA GLU A 81 -1.22 -64.49 0.77
C GLU A 81 -2.66 -65.01 0.71
N GLU A 82 -3.36 -64.79 -0.42
CA GLU A 82 -4.68 -65.36 -0.67
C GLU A 82 -4.67 -66.89 -0.69
N GLU A 83 -3.72 -67.52 -1.39
CA GLU A 83 -3.57 -68.98 -1.40
C GLU A 83 -3.25 -69.53 0.01
N ARG A 84 -2.43 -68.82 0.79
CA ARG A 84 -2.13 -69.18 2.19
C ARG A 84 -3.37 -69.09 3.06
N LEU A 85 -4.13 -68.00 2.95
CA LEU A 85 -5.38 -67.80 3.68
C LEU A 85 -6.43 -68.82 3.27
N GLN A 86 -6.56 -69.13 1.99
CA GLN A 86 -7.45 -70.19 1.51
C GLN A 86 -7.06 -71.54 2.09
N LYS A 87 -5.77 -71.83 2.20
CA LYS A 87 -5.28 -73.06 2.83
C LYS A 87 -5.52 -73.07 4.34
N GLU A 88 -5.26 -71.97 5.05
CA GLU A 88 -5.59 -71.83 6.47
C GLU A 88 -7.10 -71.97 6.72
N ILE A 89 -7.95 -71.35 5.89
CA ILE A 89 -9.40 -71.50 5.95
C ILE A 89 -9.80 -72.96 5.69
N ALA A 90 -9.19 -73.63 4.70
CA ALA A 90 -9.46 -75.03 4.41
C ALA A 90 -9.02 -75.94 5.57
N ASP A 91 -7.87 -75.68 6.18
CA ASP A 91 -7.35 -76.42 7.33
C ASP A 91 -8.26 -76.21 8.55
N VAL A 92 -8.68 -74.96 8.84
CA VAL A 92 -9.64 -74.64 9.91
C VAL A 92 -11.00 -75.28 9.64
N LEU A 93 -11.49 -75.26 8.40
CA LEU A 93 -12.74 -75.95 8.04
C LEU A 93 -12.61 -77.47 8.20
N THR A 94 -11.45 -78.05 7.92
CA THR A 94 -11.16 -79.48 8.09
C THR A 94 -11.01 -79.85 9.57
N GLU A 95 -10.41 -78.99 10.39
CA GLU A 95 -10.32 -79.10 11.84
C GLU A 95 -11.70 -78.95 12.50
N CYS A 96 -12.54 -78.02 12.01
CA CYS A 96 -13.94 -77.89 12.39
C CYS A 96 -14.80 -79.09 11.96
N ALA A 97 -14.46 -79.76 10.85
CA ALA A 97 -15.16 -80.97 10.39
C ALA A 97 -14.73 -82.24 11.15
N SER A 98 -13.51 -82.26 11.73
CA SER A 98 -12.97 -83.41 12.47
C SER A 98 -13.08 -83.29 13.99
N GLY A 99 -13.34 -82.09 14.53
CA GLY A 99 -13.64 -81.85 15.95
C GLY A 99 -15.14 -81.91 16.28
N SER A 100 -15.50 -82.65 17.33
CA SER A 100 -16.85 -82.79 17.91
C SER A 100 -17.55 -81.47 18.33
N SER A 101 -16.93 -80.30 18.13
CA SER A 101 -17.44 -78.97 18.46
C SER A 101 -17.86 -78.11 17.25
N GLY A 102 -17.65 -78.59 16.00
CA GLY A 102 -17.97 -77.83 14.78
C GLY A 102 -19.44 -77.45 14.61
N GLY A 103 -20.36 -78.28 15.14
CA GLY A 103 -21.80 -78.02 15.10
C GLY A 103 -22.25 -76.85 15.99
N GLU A 104 -21.62 -76.65 17.15
CA GLU A 104 -21.95 -75.55 18.07
C GLU A 104 -21.37 -74.22 17.61
N GLN A 105 -20.14 -74.21 17.08
CA GLN A 105 -19.49 -73.00 16.58
C GLN A 105 -20.16 -72.48 15.30
N SER A 106 -20.55 -73.37 14.38
CA SER A 106 -21.29 -73.01 13.16
C SER A 106 -22.69 -72.45 13.46
N ARG A 107 -23.39 -73.02 14.46
CA ARG A 107 -24.68 -72.47 14.94
C ARG A 107 -24.52 -71.13 15.65
N ALA A 108 -23.49 -70.97 16.48
CA ALA A 108 -23.20 -69.71 17.18
C ALA A 108 -22.88 -68.59 16.18
N PHE A 109 -22.08 -68.89 15.15
CA PHE A 109 -21.78 -67.97 14.06
C PHE A 109 -23.04 -67.60 13.27
N GLY A 110 -23.86 -68.59 12.85
CA GLY A 110 -25.12 -68.33 12.15
C GLY A 110 -26.11 -67.48 12.97
N MET A 111 -26.18 -67.70 14.28
CA MET A 111 -26.98 -66.88 15.19
C MET A 111 -26.45 -65.45 15.32
N ALA A 112 -25.12 -65.27 15.40
CA ALA A 112 -24.50 -63.95 15.46
C ALA A 112 -24.69 -63.17 14.14
N VAL A 113 -24.54 -63.84 13.00
CA VAL A 113 -24.80 -63.27 11.67
C VAL A 113 -26.27 -62.88 11.52
N SER A 114 -27.21 -63.71 11.97
CA SER A 114 -28.64 -63.37 11.94
C SER A 114 -28.98 -62.18 12.85
N ARG A 115 -28.41 -62.11 14.05
CA ARG A 115 -28.57 -60.95 14.94
C ARG A 115 -28.00 -59.67 14.33
N LEU A 116 -26.81 -59.76 13.74
CA LEU A 116 -26.18 -58.64 13.04
C LEU A 116 -27.03 -58.19 11.85
N ASN A 117 -27.56 -59.13 11.05
CA ASN A 117 -28.41 -58.82 9.92
C ASN A 117 -29.72 -58.12 10.35
N ASN A 118 -30.34 -58.59 11.43
CA ASN A 118 -31.51 -57.92 12.01
C ASN A 118 -31.18 -56.53 12.55
N ALA A 119 -30.03 -56.35 13.21
CA ALA A 119 -29.58 -55.03 13.65
C ALA A 119 -29.29 -54.10 12.46
N MET A 120 -28.69 -54.62 11.38
CA MET A 120 -28.42 -53.90 10.14
C MET A 120 -29.72 -53.42 9.49
N LEU A 121 -30.78 -54.26 9.47
CA LEU A 121 -32.10 -53.87 8.94
C LEU A 121 -32.75 -52.75 9.75
N VAL A 122 -32.62 -52.76 11.08
CA VAL A 122 -33.12 -51.68 11.94
C VAL A 122 -32.34 -50.39 11.68
N VAL A 123 -31.01 -50.47 11.61
CA VAL A 123 -30.15 -49.32 11.28
C VAL A 123 -30.47 -48.78 9.88
N GLU A 124 -30.75 -49.64 8.90
CA GLU A 124 -31.18 -49.23 7.56
C GLU A 124 -32.53 -48.50 7.60
N ALA A 125 -33.49 -48.97 8.40
CA ALA A 125 -34.78 -48.30 8.57
C ALA A 125 -34.61 -46.92 9.25
N ASP A 126 -33.84 -46.85 10.34
CA ASP A 126 -33.58 -45.62 11.09
C ASP A 126 -32.83 -44.60 10.24
N THR A 127 -31.83 -45.04 9.46
CA THR A 127 -31.10 -44.16 8.53
C THR A 127 -31.97 -43.66 7.39
N LYS A 128 -32.90 -44.47 6.85
CA LYS A 128 -33.90 -44.01 5.88
C LYS A 128 -34.84 -42.97 6.48
N GLN A 129 -35.30 -43.17 7.71
CA GLN A 129 -36.14 -42.20 8.42
C GLN A 129 -35.38 -40.90 8.69
N LEU A 130 -34.13 -40.98 9.15
CA LEU A 130 -33.27 -39.82 9.38
C LEU A 130 -33.03 -39.04 8.08
N ALA A 131 -32.74 -39.74 6.98
CA ALA A 131 -32.57 -39.11 5.67
C ALA A 131 -33.84 -38.40 5.19
N ALA A 132 -35.02 -38.95 5.47
CA ALA A 132 -36.29 -38.30 5.17
C ALA A 132 -36.52 -37.03 6.02
N SER A 133 -36.22 -37.10 7.32
CA SER A 133 -36.28 -35.95 8.23
C SER A 133 -35.30 -34.86 7.81
N LEU A 134 -34.05 -35.23 7.46
CA LEU A 134 -33.04 -34.28 7.01
C LEU A 134 -33.43 -33.59 5.70
N ARG A 135 -34.01 -34.32 4.74
CA ARG A 135 -34.57 -33.71 3.52
C ARG A 135 -35.70 -32.72 3.84
N THR A 136 -36.55 -33.04 4.82
CA THR A 136 -37.66 -32.15 5.22
C THR A 136 -37.12 -30.88 5.88
N ILE A 137 -36.12 -31.01 6.76
CA ILE A 137 -35.44 -29.88 7.40
C ILE A 137 -34.72 -29.01 6.36
N SER A 138 -33.97 -29.62 5.44
CA SER A 138 -33.30 -28.89 4.35
C SER A 138 -34.30 -28.10 3.52
N ARG A 139 -35.43 -28.71 3.13
CA ARG A 139 -36.47 -28.03 2.36
C ARG A 139 -37.12 -26.89 3.16
N LEU A 140 -37.32 -27.05 4.46
CA LEU A 140 -37.83 -25.98 5.31
C LEU A 140 -36.81 -24.83 5.41
N ALA A 141 -35.53 -25.14 5.61
CA ALA A 141 -34.45 -24.18 5.63
C ALA A 141 -34.35 -23.41 4.30
N ASP A 142 -34.39 -24.09 3.16
CA ASP A 142 -34.37 -23.45 1.84
C ASP A 142 -35.57 -22.50 1.63
N ASN A 143 -36.76 -22.89 2.12
CA ASN A 143 -37.95 -22.04 2.06
C ASN A 143 -37.84 -20.81 2.97
N ILE A 144 -37.24 -20.95 4.16
CA ILE A 144 -37.01 -19.83 5.06
C ILE A 144 -35.93 -18.91 4.48
N SER A 145 -34.80 -19.45 4.06
CA SER A 145 -33.69 -18.70 3.45
C SER A 145 -34.11 -17.94 2.19
N SER A 146 -34.93 -18.54 1.32
CA SER A 146 -35.45 -17.85 0.14
C SER A 146 -36.41 -16.72 0.48
N LYS A 147 -37.27 -16.89 1.50
CA LYS A 147 -38.14 -15.81 2.00
C LYS A 147 -37.37 -14.69 2.68
N VAL A 148 -36.37 -15.03 3.48
CA VAL A 148 -35.49 -14.05 4.14
C VAL A 148 -34.70 -13.28 3.07
N SER A 149 -34.10 -13.98 2.11
CA SER A 149 -33.40 -13.33 0.99
C SER A 149 -34.30 -12.39 0.18
N ALA A 150 -35.55 -12.81 -0.12
CA ALA A 150 -36.50 -11.94 -0.80
C ALA A 150 -36.91 -10.71 0.04
N LEU A 151 -37.07 -10.88 1.36
CA LEU A 151 -37.33 -9.79 2.29
C LEU A 151 -36.14 -8.84 2.37
N ASP A 152 -34.92 -9.35 2.46
CA ASP A 152 -33.70 -8.54 2.52
C ASP A 152 -33.53 -7.73 1.24
N VAL A 153 -33.75 -8.32 0.06
CA VAL A 153 -33.75 -7.59 -1.21
C VAL A 153 -34.81 -6.48 -1.22
N ALA A 154 -36.02 -6.76 -0.72
CA ALA A 154 -37.06 -5.73 -0.63
C ALA A 154 -36.69 -4.62 0.35
N LYS A 155 -36.12 -4.97 1.51
CA LYS A 155 -35.66 -4.01 2.52
C LYS A 155 -34.55 -3.12 1.97
N THR A 156 -33.54 -3.70 1.34
CA THR A 156 -32.44 -2.96 0.70
C THR A 156 -32.98 -1.97 -0.32
N ARG A 157 -33.89 -2.40 -1.20
CA ARG A 157 -34.53 -1.50 -2.19
C ARG A 157 -35.32 -0.36 -1.54
N VAL A 158 -36.04 -0.63 -0.45
CA VAL A 158 -36.79 0.42 0.28
C VAL A 158 -35.82 1.44 0.89
N VAL A 159 -34.72 0.98 1.49
CA VAL A 159 -33.68 1.85 2.04
C VAL A 159 -33.04 2.69 0.94
N GLU A 160 -32.69 2.10 -0.20
CA GLU A 160 -32.16 2.81 -1.38
C GLU A 160 -33.14 3.87 -1.90
N CYS A 161 -34.44 3.55 -2.00
CA CYS A 161 -35.46 4.50 -2.43
C CYS A 161 -35.65 5.65 -1.43
N LEU A 162 -35.58 5.38 -0.12
CA LEU A 162 -35.66 6.42 0.91
C LEU A 162 -34.45 7.36 0.85
N GLN A 163 -33.25 6.80 0.66
CA GLN A 163 -32.04 7.59 0.47
C GLN A 163 -32.16 8.47 -0.78
N LEU A 164 -32.59 7.90 -1.91
CA LEU A 164 -32.82 8.63 -3.15
C LEU A 164 -33.83 9.77 -2.99
N ALA A 165 -34.94 9.54 -2.26
CA ALA A 165 -35.93 10.59 -2.00
C ALA A 165 -35.36 11.71 -1.13
N GLY A 166 -34.54 11.38 -0.12
CA GLY A 166 -33.79 12.35 0.66
C GLY A 166 -32.83 13.18 -0.19
N ASP A 167 -32.03 12.51 -1.02
CA ASP A 167 -31.06 13.15 -1.92
C ASP A 167 -31.76 14.08 -2.95
N MET A 168 -32.92 13.68 -3.46
CA MET A 168 -33.73 14.52 -4.36
C MET A 168 -34.32 15.75 -3.67
N HIS A 169 -34.77 15.60 -2.41
CA HIS A 169 -35.24 16.73 -1.61
C HIS A 169 -34.09 17.71 -1.34
N ASP A 170 -32.94 17.20 -0.95
CA ASP A 170 -31.74 17.97 -0.67
C ASP A 170 -31.24 18.72 -1.90
N LEU A 171 -31.30 18.09 -3.08
CA LEU A 171 -30.97 18.74 -4.36
C LEU A 171 -31.88 19.95 -4.64
N GLY A 172 -33.19 19.80 -4.38
CA GLY A 172 -34.16 20.89 -4.53
C GLY A 172 -33.84 22.07 -3.61
N VAL A 173 -33.63 21.78 -2.32
CA VAL A 173 -33.29 22.81 -1.30
C VAL A 173 -31.98 23.51 -1.66
N CYS A 174 -30.93 22.76 -1.97
CA CYS A 174 -29.63 23.33 -2.33
C CYS A 174 -29.74 24.21 -3.58
N SER A 175 -30.50 23.79 -4.59
CA SER A 175 -30.69 24.57 -5.82
C SER A 175 -31.45 25.89 -5.59
N GLU A 176 -32.39 25.94 -4.65
CA GLU A 176 -33.17 27.15 -4.36
C GLU A 176 -32.41 28.12 -3.43
N GLU A 177 -31.70 27.59 -2.44
CA GLU A 177 -31.04 28.39 -1.40
C GLU A 177 -29.65 28.89 -1.81
N VAL A 178 -28.91 28.15 -2.66
CA VAL A 178 -27.53 28.50 -3.03
C VAL A 178 -27.41 29.91 -3.63
N ASP A 179 -28.32 30.27 -4.54
CA ASP A 179 -28.31 31.59 -5.18
C ASP A 179 -28.66 32.70 -4.18
N GLN A 180 -29.54 32.42 -3.21
CA GLN A 180 -29.89 33.37 -2.16
C GLN A 180 -28.68 33.63 -1.24
N CYS A 181 -27.99 32.57 -0.80
CA CYS A 181 -26.79 32.68 0.03
C CYS A 181 -25.67 33.46 -0.70
N ILE A 182 -25.42 33.16 -1.98
CA ILE A 182 -24.42 33.89 -2.79
C ILE A 182 -24.78 35.38 -2.89
N ASN A 183 -26.05 35.71 -3.13
CA ASN A 183 -26.49 37.11 -3.27
C ASN A 183 -26.48 37.86 -1.93
N ASN A 184 -26.66 37.17 -0.80
CA ASN A 184 -26.58 37.75 0.54
C ASN A 184 -25.14 37.86 1.08
N GLU A 185 -24.13 37.52 0.27
CA GLU A 185 -22.72 37.43 0.67
C GLU A 185 -22.43 36.41 1.81
N ASP A 186 -23.33 35.45 2.03
CA ASP A 186 -23.11 34.34 2.96
C ASP A 186 -22.45 33.16 2.23
N TYR A 187 -21.14 33.30 2.03
CA TYR A 187 -20.35 32.35 1.25
C TYR A 187 -20.13 31.01 1.98
N GLU A 188 -20.19 30.98 3.31
CA GLU A 188 -20.10 29.76 4.12
C GLU A 188 -21.28 28.84 3.85
N GLN A 189 -22.49 29.39 3.97
CA GLN A 189 -23.72 28.62 3.73
C GLN A 189 -23.79 28.18 2.26
N ALA A 190 -23.46 29.07 1.32
CA ALA A 190 -23.39 28.72 -0.08
C ALA A 190 -22.43 27.55 -0.35
N ALA A 191 -21.25 27.57 0.27
CA ALA A 191 -20.27 26.48 0.14
C ALA A 191 -20.77 25.17 0.79
N GLN A 192 -21.53 25.23 1.89
CA GLN A 192 -22.15 24.06 2.51
C GLN A 192 -23.22 23.43 1.62
N HIS A 193 -24.10 24.23 0.99
CA HIS A 193 -25.08 23.73 0.04
C HIS A 193 -24.41 23.06 -1.18
N ILE A 194 -23.34 23.66 -1.70
CA ILE A 194 -22.56 23.07 -2.79
C ILE A 194 -21.84 21.80 -2.33
N HIS A 195 -21.27 21.78 -1.12
CA HIS A 195 -20.63 20.59 -0.58
C HIS A 195 -21.60 19.42 -0.49
N ARG A 196 -22.80 19.67 0.08
CA ARG A 196 -23.88 18.68 0.17
C ARG A 196 -24.23 18.15 -1.22
N PHE A 197 -24.40 19.04 -2.19
CA PHE A 197 -24.64 18.68 -3.59
C PHE A 197 -23.56 17.77 -4.18
N LEU A 198 -22.28 18.08 -3.94
CA LEU A 198 -21.15 17.29 -4.44
C LEU A 198 -21.03 15.92 -3.76
N THR A 199 -21.61 15.75 -2.57
CA THR A 199 -21.67 14.48 -1.84
C THR A 199 -22.90 13.63 -2.16
N LEU A 200 -23.86 14.12 -2.95
CA LEU A 200 -25.06 13.36 -3.33
C LEU A 200 -24.70 12.14 -4.19
N ASP A 201 -25.44 11.03 -3.99
CA ASP A 201 -25.14 9.76 -4.64
C ASP A 201 -25.37 9.81 -6.15
N ARG A 202 -24.51 9.10 -6.89
CA ARG A 202 -24.57 8.99 -8.33
C ARG A 202 -25.84 8.25 -8.81
N ALA A 203 -26.54 7.54 -7.91
CA ALA A 203 -27.81 6.90 -8.20
C ALA A 203 -28.92 7.88 -8.63
N VAL A 204 -28.88 9.13 -8.15
CA VAL A 204 -29.79 10.22 -8.59
C VAL A 204 -29.69 10.43 -10.12
N PHE A 205 -28.51 10.24 -10.72
CA PHE A 205 -28.29 10.39 -12.16
C PHE A 205 -28.86 9.26 -13.01
N GLN A 206 -29.11 8.07 -12.43
CA GLN A 206 -29.66 6.94 -13.19
C GLN A 206 -31.20 6.98 -13.24
N PHE A 207 -31.85 7.42 -12.15
CA PHE A 207 -33.31 7.54 -12.09
C PHE A 207 -33.88 8.62 -13.01
N SER A 208 -33.16 9.73 -13.21
CA SER A 208 -33.55 10.83 -14.12
C SER A 208 -33.61 10.43 -15.61
N SER A 209 -33.00 9.30 -15.99
CA SER A 209 -32.93 8.84 -17.38
C SER A 209 -34.08 7.93 -17.83
N SER A 210 -34.85 7.34 -16.89
CA SER A 210 -35.63 6.14 -17.20
C SER A 210 -37.12 6.16 -16.85
N ALA A 211 -37.64 7.12 -16.07
CA ALA A 211 -39.01 6.99 -15.54
C ALA A 211 -40.00 8.13 -15.87
N ASP A 212 -39.61 9.40 -15.99
CA ASP A 212 -40.58 10.48 -16.28
C ASP A 212 -39.91 11.73 -16.89
N LYS A 213 -40.40 12.19 -18.05
CA LYS A 213 -39.75 13.29 -18.80
C LYS A 213 -39.84 14.64 -18.08
N GLU A 214 -40.86 14.87 -17.25
CA GLU A 214 -41.06 16.12 -16.52
C GLU A 214 -40.22 16.16 -15.23
N ALA A 215 -40.21 15.09 -14.43
CA ALA A 215 -39.39 15.02 -13.21
C ALA A 215 -37.88 15.01 -13.53
N GLY A 216 -37.47 14.37 -14.63
CA GLY A 216 -36.08 14.38 -15.11
C GLY A 216 -35.59 15.77 -15.54
N GLN A 217 -36.49 16.62 -16.06
CA GLN A 217 -36.15 18.00 -16.45
C GLN A 217 -35.89 18.91 -15.24
N THR A 218 -36.69 18.80 -14.18
CA THR A 218 -36.50 19.61 -12.96
C THR A 218 -35.17 19.28 -12.26
N VAL A 219 -34.84 17.98 -12.16
CA VAL A 219 -33.56 17.53 -11.57
C VAL A 219 -32.36 17.98 -12.40
N SER A 220 -32.45 17.87 -13.73
CA SER A 220 -31.39 18.35 -14.64
C SER A 220 -31.21 19.88 -14.54
N HIS A 221 -32.31 20.63 -14.38
CA HIS A 221 -32.25 22.07 -14.20
C HIS A 221 -31.60 22.47 -12.88
N SER A 222 -31.97 21.84 -11.77
CA SER A 222 -31.33 22.06 -10.46
C SER A 222 -29.81 21.79 -10.51
N TYR A 223 -29.39 20.80 -11.28
CA TYR A 223 -27.98 20.51 -11.50
C TYR A 223 -27.26 21.63 -12.27
N GLU A 224 -27.86 22.14 -13.35
CA GLU A 224 -27.30 23.26 -14.10
C GLU A 224 -27.17 24.51 -13.22
N VAL A 225 -28.21 24.81 -12.43
CA VAL A 225 -28.20 25.92 -11.46
C VAL A 225 -27.07 25.76 -10.45
N LEU A 226 -26.93 24.59 -9.83
CA LEU A 226 -25.87 24.32 -8.84
C LEU A 226 -24.47 24.35 -9.44
N THR A 227 -24.29 23.87 -10.67
CA THR A 227 -23.00 23.92 -11.38
C THR A 227 -22.62 25.37 -11.73
N ASN A 228 -23.59 26.16 -12.19
CA ASN A 228 -23.39 27.59 -12.44
C ASN A 228 -23.10 28.36 -11.14
N ALA A 229 -23.82 28.06 -10.07
CA ALA A 229 -23.61 28.65 -8.74
C ALA A 229 -22.22 28.28 -8.19
N THR A 230 -21.76 27.04 -8.38
CA THR A 230 -20.41 26.59 -8.00
C THR A 230 -19.34 27.39 -8.73
N THR A 231 -19.50 27.56 -10.05
CA THR A 231 -18.55 28.34 -10.87
C THR A 231 -18.53 29.80 -10.44
N ARG A 232 -19.71 30.40 -10.19
CA ARG A 232 -19.84 31.78 -9.73
C ARG A 232 -19.24 31.97 -8.33
N LEU A 233 -19.50 31.06 -7.40
CA LEU A 233 -18.93 31.11 -6.06
C LEU A 233 -17.41 31.00 -6.11
N LYS A 234 -16.86 30.08 -6.93
CA LYS A 234 -15.41 29.97 -7.15
C LYS A 234 -14.81 31.31 -7.57
N GLU A 235 -15.34 31.97 -8.59
CA GLU A 235 -14.82 33.27 -9.05
C GLU A 235 -14.90 34.37 -7.98
N ILE A 236 -15.96 34.37 -7.16
CA ILE A 236 -16.10 35.32 -6.06
C ILE A 236 -15.06 35.04 -4.98
N LEU A 237 -14.90 33.77 -4.57
CA LEU A 237 -13.92 33.35 -3.57
C LEU A 237 -12.49 33.66 -4.02
N GLU A 238 -12.16 33.41 -5.29
CA GLU A 238 -10.85 33.74 -5.84
C GLU A 238 -10.56 35.24 -5.77
N ARG A 239 -11.52 36.09 -6.14
CA ARG A 239 -11.35 37.56 -6.04
C ARG A 239 -11.27 38.05 -4.60
N LYS A 240 -12.13 37.55 -3.70
CA LYS A 240 -12.14 37.96 -2.29
C LYS A 240 -10.88 37.49 -1.57
N LEU A 241 -10.37 36.30 -1.90
CA LEU A 241 -9.11 35.81 -1.36
C LEU A 241 -7.92 36.64 -1.85
N GLU A 242 -7.82 36.93 -3.15
CA GLU A 242 -6.74 37.79 -3.68
C GLU A 242 -6.77 39.18 -3.03
N ALA A 243 -7.96 39.78 -2.86
CA ALA A 243 -8.12 41.04 -2.16
C ALA A 243 -7.71 40.97 -0.67
N ALA A 244 -8.00 39.86 0.02
CA ALA A 244 -7.57 39.64 1.40
C ALA A 244 -6.05 39.46 1.51
N VAL A 245 -5.43 38.80 0.52
CA VAL A 245 -3.97 38.66 0.40
C VAL A 245 -3.30 40.02 0.20
N ASP A 246 -3.86 40.88 -0.65
CA ASP A 246 -3.32 42.21 -0.89
C ASP A 246 -3.55 43.18 0.29
N ALA A 247 -4.60 42.96 1.08
CA ALA A 247 -4.86 43.70 2.32
C ALA A 247 -4.13 43.16 3.55
N GLU A 248 -3.38 42.05 3.42
CA GLU A 248 -2.74 41.29 4.51
C GLU A 248 -3.71 40.90 5.66
N ASP A 249 -4.99 40.68 5.35
CA ASP A 249 -6.01 40.26 6.34
C ASP A 249 -5.97 38.73 6.55
N ILE A 250 -5.25 38.32 7.60
CA ILE A 250 -5.08 36.91 7.98
C ILE A 250 -6.43 36.24 8.29
N ALA A 251 -7.36 36.93 8.95
CA ALA A 251 -8.64 36.33 9.34
C ALA A 251 -9.52 36.06 8.12
N ALA A 252 -9.60 37.03 7.19
CA ALA A 252 -10.34 36.86 5.94
C ALA A 252 -9.71 35.77 5.05
N MET A 253 -8.38 35.72 4.95
CA MET A 253 -7.68 34.66 4.21
C MET A 253 -8.01 33.27 4.77
N GLN A 254 -7.88 33.08 6.08
CA GLN A 254 -8.19 31.80 6.72
C GLN A 254 -9.65 31.39 6.54
N ARG A 255 -10.58 32.35 6.57
CA ARG A 255 -12.01 32.13 6.32
C ARG A 255 -12.24 31.60 4.90
N PHE A 256 -11.78 32.32 3.88
CA PHE A 256 -12.02 31.94 2.48
C PHE A 256 -11.28 30.67 2.06
N VAL A 257 -10.06 30.45 2.56
CA VAL A 257 -9.27 29.24 2.25
C VAL A 257 -9.99 27.97 2.70
N LYS A 258 -10.79 27.99 3.77
CA LYS A 258 -11.60 26.83 4.21
C LYS A 258 -12.78 26.51 3.29
N LEU A 259 -13.20 27.42 2.43
CA LEU A 259 -14.37 27.25 1.56
C LEU A 259 -14.03 26.52 0.25
N PHE A 260 -12.79 26.62 -0.22
CA PHE A 260 -12.34 25.94 -1.45
C PHE A 260 -12.46 24.41 -1.40
N PRO A 261 -12.12 23.72 -0.29
CA PRO A 261 -12.36 22.28 -0.16
C PRO A 261 -13.83 21.89 -0.28
N LEU A 262 -14.73 22.71 0.29
CA LEU A 262 -16.18 22.44 0.28
C LEU A 262 -16.75 22.41 -1.13
N ILE A 263 -16.24 23.26 -2.03
CA ILE A 263 -16.62 23.31 -3.45
C ILE A 263 -15.79 22.37 -4.34
N ASN A 264 -14.99 21.47 -3.75
CA ASN A 264 -14.09 20.54 -4.44
C ASN A 264 -13.00 21.21 -5.31
N GLU A 265 -12.57 22.42 -4.94
CA GLU A 265 -11.54 23.21 -5.64
C GLU A 265 -10.28 23.35 -4.77
N HIS A 266 -9.76 22.21 -4.32
CA HIS A 266 -8.67 22.16 -3.34
C HIS A 266 -7.41 22.83 -3.88
N ASP A 267 -7.07 22.59 -5.15
CA ASP A 267 -5.82 23.07 -5.71
C ASP A 267 -5.85 24.60 -5.94
N SER A 268 -7.00 25.18 -6.31
CA SER A 268 -7.12 26.64 -6.50
C SER A 268 -6.91 27.39 -5.18
N GLY A 269 -7.55 26.93 -4.10
CA GLY A 269 -7.40 27.51 -2.77
C GLY A 269 -5.97 27.44 -2.26
N LEU A 270 -5.33 26.27 -2.40
CA LEU A 270 -3.93 26.07 -1.99
C LEU A 270 -2.97 26.94 -2.81
N VAL A 271 -3.11 27.00 -4.14
CA VAL A 271 -2.22 27.81 -4.98
C VAL A 271 -2.27 29.29 -4.58
N ARG A 272 -3.45 29.82 -4.29
CA ARG A 272 -3.61 31.23 -3.90
C ARG A 272 -3.09 31.51 -2.51
N PHE A 273 -3.40 30.64 -1.55
CA PHE A 273 -2.84 30.76 -0.20
C PHE A 273 -1.32 30.56 -0.18
N GLY A 274 -0.82 29.68 -1.04
CA GLY A 274 0.58 29.47 -1.33
C GLY A 274 1.28 30.75 -1.74
N LYS A 275 0.73 31.48 -2.72
CA LYS A 275 1.30 32.77 -3.16
C LYS A 275 1.46 33.77 -2.02
N TYR A 276 0.51 33.84 -1.09
CA TYR A 276 0.64 34.69 0.09
C TYR A 276 1.86 34.28 0.95
N LEU A 277 1.98 32.99 1.26
CA LEU A 277 3.11 32.49 2.03
C LEU A 277 4.43 32.60 1.27
N SER A 278 4.44 32.45 -0.05
CA SER A 278 5.58 32.72 -0.91
C SER A 278 6.07 34.17 -0.75
N ARG A 279 5.16 35.15 -0.71
CA ARG A 279 5.52 36.56 -0.42
C ARG A 279 6.16 36.71 0.96
N GLN A 280 5.64 36.00 1.97
CA GLN A 280 6.20 36.02 3.33
C GLN A 280 7.57 35.33 3.40
N ILE A 281 7.74 34.18 2.74
CA ILE A 281 9.04 33.49 2.64
C ILE A 281 10.07 34.38 1.94
N ALA A 282 9.68 35.03 0.84
CA ALA A 282 10.54 35.97 0.13
C ALA A 282 10.96 37.13 1.04
N LYS A 283 10.03 37.72 1.81
CA LYS A 283 10.33 38.79 2.79
C LYS A 283 11.31 38.34 3.87
N ILE A 284 11.06 37.20 4.52
CA ILE A 284 11.95 36.62 5.53
C ILE A 284 13.34 36.35 4.91
N GLY A 285 13.37 35.80 3.70
CA GLY A 285 14.59 35.53 2.97
C GLY A 285 15.38 36.79 2.61
N GLU A 286 14.71 37.82 2.09
CA GLU A 286 15.34 39.10 1.75
C GLU A 286 15.92 39.81 2.96
N ASP A 287 15.22 39.81 4.10
CA ASP A 287 15.71 40.45 5.32
C ASP A 287 16.94 39.72 5.87
N ASN A 288 16.93 38.38 5.86
CA ASN A 288 18.10 37.57 6.23
C ASN A 288 19.28 37.78 5.25
N LEU A 289 19.01 37.88 3.94
CA LEU A 289 20.04 38.18 2.94
C LEU A 289 20.63 39.58 3.09
N LYS A 290 19.84 40.58 3.49
CA LYS A 290 20.36 41.94 3.79
C LYS A 290 21.33 41.90 4.97
N ILE A 291 20.96 41.21 6.05
CA ILE A 291 21.82 41.02 7.23
C ILE A 291 23.12 40.30 6.84
N MET A 292 23.02 39.22 6.07
CA MET A 292 24.17 38.48 5.55
C MET A 292 25.09 39.38 4.70
N ASN A 293 24.52 40.20 3.81
CA ASN A 293 25.30 41.08 2.94
C ASN A 293 25.99 42.21 3.72
N ALA A 294 25.41 42.65 4.83
CA ALA A 294 26.00 43.63 5.74
C ALA A 294 27.12 43.06 6.63
N GLY A 295 27.37 41.75 6.60
CA GLY A 295 28.44 41.10 7.39
C GLY A 295 27.96 40.38 8.64
N GLY A 296 26.64 40.31 8.88
CA GLY A 296 26.05 39.70 10.06
C GLY A 296 25.79 40.69 11.20
N MET A 297 25.30 40.18 12.31
CA MET A 297 24.96 40.98 13.51
C MET A 297 26.07 40.96 14.57
N ASP A 298 27.01 40.01 14.48
CA ASP A 298 28.09 39.81 15.45
C ASP A 298 29.42 39.57 14.72
N ASP A 299 30.36 40.51 14.91
CA ASP A 299 31.72 40.44 14.34
C ASP A 299 32.47 39.16 14.79
N LYS A 300 32.11 38.55 15.92
CA LYS A 300 32.72 37.30 16.40
C LYS A 300 32.21 36.06 15.66
N ARG A 301 31.08 36.16 14.95
CA ARG A 301 30.44 35.05 14.24
C ARG A 301 30.55 35.15 12.72
N VAL A 302 31.42 36.03 12.21
CA VAL A 302 31.66 36.20 10.76
C VAL A 302 32.09 34.91 10.07
N ASN A 303 32.74 34.00 10.81
CA ASN A 303 33.18 32.68 10.34
C ASN A 303 32.04 31.67 10.15
N VAL A 304 30.84 31.96 10.66
CA VAL A 304 29.64 31.10 10.59
C VAL A 304 28.43 31.85 10.01
N LEU A 305 28.69 32.99 9.38
CA LEU A 305 27.67 33.90 8.86
C LEU A 305 26.65 33.21 7.96
N TYR A 306 27.08 32.35 7.03
CA TYR A 306 26.16 31.71 6.08
C TYR A 306 25.37 30.59 6.74
N ALA A 307 26.00 29.84 7.63
CA ALA A 307 25.32 28.83 8.44
C ALA A 307 24.23 29.46 9.32
N ASP A 308 24.54 30.57 10.01
CA ASP A 308 23.57 31.30 10.83
C ASP A 308 22.44 31.90 10.00
N THR A 309 22.74 32.41 8.80
CA THR A 309 21.71 32.92 7.87
C THR A 309 20.75 31.82 7.46
N LEU A 310 21.24 30.63 7.13
CA LEU A 310 20.39 29.47 6.83
C LEU A 310 19.57 29.05 8.04
N PHE A 311 20.18 29.02 9.23
CA PHE A 311 19.48 28.67 10.47
C PHE A 311 18.28 29.60 10.73
N LEU A 312 18.50 30.92 10.73
CA LEU A 312 17.44 31.92 10.94
C LEU A 312 16.36 31.85 9.86
N PHE A 313 16.74 31.58 8.61
CA PHE A 313 15.79 31.42 7.52
C PHE A 313 14.91 30.18 7.70
N PHE A 314 15.50 29.03 8.01
CA PHE A 314 14.75 27.80 8.26
C PHE A 314 13.88 27.89 9.53
N GLU A 315 14.33 28.58 10.57
CA GLU A 315 13.52 28.86 11.76
C GLU A 315 12.29 29.70 11.40
N GLY A 316 12.46 30.76 10.61
CA GLY A 316 11.35 31.58 10.11
C GLY A 316 10.34 30.78 9.28
N ILE A 317 10.82 29.89 8.40
CA ILE A 317 9.95 28.98 7.62
C ILE A 317 9.23 28.00 8.54
N ALA A 318 9.91 27.42 9.52
CA ALA A 318 9.30 26.47 10.45
C ALA A 318 8.15 27.15 11.22
N ALA A 319 8.35 28.35 11.75
CA ALA A 319 7.31 29.11 12.43
C ALA A 319 6.13 29.45 11.50
N LEU A 320 6.41 29.81 10.24
CA LEU A 320 5.38 30.09 9.23
C LEU A 320 4.56 28.85 8.91
N LEU A 321 5.20 27.69 8.74
CA LEU A 321 4.52 26.42 8.52
C LEU A 321 3.69 26.01 9.75
N GLU A 322 4.22 26.15 10.96
CA GLU A 322 3.52 25.82 12.21
C GLU A 322 2.23 26.60 12.40
N THR A 323 2.24 27.88 12.06
CA THR A 323 1.06 28.74 12.20
C THR A 323 -0.06 28.35 11.23
N ASN A 324 0.30 27.89 10.03
CA ASN A 324 -0.65 27.63 8.95
C ASN A 324 -1.01 26.14 8.78
N GLN A 325 -0.25 25.23 9.37
CA GLN A 325 -0.47 23.79 9.27
C GLN A 325 -1.86 23.35 9.77
N PRO A 326 -2.37 23.78 10.96
CA PRO A 326 -3.67 23.31 11.45
C PRO A 326 -4.83 23.62 10.51
N LEU A 327 -4.73 24.74 9.78
CA LEU A 327 -5.71 25.13 8.77
C LEU A 327 -5.73 24.15 7.61
N ILE A 328 -4.56 23.80 7.07
CA ILE A 328 -4.44 22.92 5.91
C ILE A 328 -4.84 21.49 6.29
N GLU A 329 -4.41 21.00 7.45
CA GLU A 329 -4.76 19.66 7.92
C GLU A 329 -6.25 19.52 8.18
N SER A 330 -6.87 20.49 8.87
CA SER A 330 -8.30 20.46 9.19
C SER A 330 -9.20 20.64 7.97
N ALA A 331 -8.82 21.52 7.02
CA ALA A 331 -9.70 21.86 5.89
C ALA A 331 -9.41 21.08 4.60
N TYR A 332 -8.16 20.72 4.32
CA TYR A 332 -7.75 20.05 3.06
C TYR A 332 -7.29 18.60 3.28
N GLY A 333 -7.04 18.21 4.52
CA GLY A 333 -6.51 16.90 4.87
C GLY A 333 -4.99 16.78 4.69
N PRO A 334 -4.40 15.70 5.24
CA PRO A 334 -2.95 15.54 5.32
C PRO A 334 -2.28 15.18 3.99
N ASP A 335 -3.03 14.66 3.01
CA ASP A 335 -2.49 14.39 1.68
C ASP A 335 -2.11 15.70 0.96
N LYS A 336 -2.91 16.76 1.17
CA LYS A 336 -2.71 18.09 0.58
C LYS A 336 -1.65 18.92 1.29
N LEU A 337 -1.31 18.60 2.53
CA LEU A 337 -0.21 19.23 3.25
C LEU A 337 1.13 19.05 2.52
N LEU A 338 1.37 17.88 1.93
CA LEU A 338 2.61 17.61 1.19
C LEU A 338 2.68 18.42 -0.10
N ASP A 339 1.57 18.51 -0.85
CA ASP A 339 1.48 19.32 -2.07
C ASP A 339 1.72 20.80 -1.74
N PHE A 340 1.20 21.27 -0.61
CA PHE A 340 1.40 22.62 -0.09
C PHE A 340 2.86 22.91 0.27
N ILE A 341 3.54 22.02 1.00
CA ILE A 341 4.97 22.17 1.33
C ILE A 341 5.81 22.18 0.04
N ASN A 342 5.48 21.33 -0.94
CA ASN A 342 6.20 21.25 -2.21
C ASN A 342 6.12 22.58 -2.99
N MET A 343 4.96 23.22 -2.98
CA MET A 343 4.78 24.53 -3.60
C MET A 343 5.66 25.60 -2.94
N LEU A 344 5.72 25.64 -1.60
CA LEU A 344 6.55 26.59 -0.87
C LEU A 344 8.06 26.29 -1.02
N GLN A 345 8.43 25.03 -1.19
CA GLN A 345 9.82 24.60 -1.34
C GLN A 345 10.52 25.27 -2.52
N VAL A 346 9.79 25.62 -3.59
CA VAL A 346 10.35 26.34 -4.75
C VAL A 346 10.92 27.70 -4.36
N ASP A 347 10.25 28.44 -3.48
CA ASP A 347 10.72 29.76 -3.02
C ASP A 347 11.84 29.64 -1.99
N ILE A 348 11.76 28.63 -1.12
CA ILE A 348 12.81 28.27 -0.16
C ILE A 348 14.11 27.95 -0.92
N ASP A 349 14.00 27.15 -1.97
CA ASP A 349 15.08 26.76 -2.85
C ASP A 349 15.80 27.97 -3.48
N GLN A 350 15.05 28.98 -3.91
CA GLN A 350 15.63 30.21 -4.48
C GLN A 350 16.44 31.01 -3.46
N ILE A 351 15.94 31.17 -2.23
CA ILE A 351 16.64 31.92 -1.19
C ILE A 351 17.88 31.16 -0.71
N VAL A 352 17.76 29.86 -0.43
CA VAL A 352 18.90 29.05 -0.01
C VAL A 352 19.97 29.00 -1.10
N GLY A 353 19.56 28.89 -2.38
CA GLY A 353 20.48 29.00 -3.51
C GLY A 353 21.30 30.30 -3.49
N LYS A 354 20.67 31.44 -3.22
CA LYS A 354 21.38 32.73 -3.09
C LYS A 354 22.37 32.75 -1.92
N VAL A 355 22.04 32.13 -0.79
CA VAL A 355 22.94 32.03 0.37
C VAL A 355 24.16 31.17 0.02
N ILE A 356 23.95 30.00 -0.60
CA ILE A 356 25.03 29.09 -1.02
C ILE A 356 25.92 29.75 -2.08
N ASP A 357 25.33 30.38 -3.10
CA ASP A 357 26.10 31.11 -4.13
C ASP A 357 26.92 32.26 -3.50
N GLY A 358 26.36 32.93 -2.48
CA GLY A 358 27.06 33.96 -1.71
C GLY A 358 28.26 33.40 -0.94
N PHE A 359 28.07 32.25 -0.29
CA PHE A 359 29.11 31.50 0.41
C PHE A 359 30.25 31.09 -0.55
N GLU A 360 29.92 30.42 -1.65
CA GLU A 360 30.89 29.92 -2.63
C GLU A 360 31.78 31.05 -3.18
N LYS A 361 31.17 32.19 -3.51
CA LYS A 361 31.88 33.37 -4.04
C LYS A 361 32.76 34.05 -3.00
N LYS A 362 32.22 34.40 -1.84
CA LYS A 362 32.97 35.16 -0.80
C LYS A 362 34.03 34.31 -0.11
N ARG A 363 33.81 33.00 0.08
CA ARG A 363 34.81 32.06 0.62
C ARG A 363 35.77 31.51 -0.44
N GLN A 364 35.55 31.83 -1.71
CA GLN A 364 36.38 31.41 -2.84
C GLN A 364 36.52 29.88 -2.94
N LEU A 365 35.41 29.16 -2.70
CA LEU A 365 35.40 27.70 -2.58
C LEU A 365 36.01 27.02 -3.81
N GLU A 366 35.63 27.44 -5.01
CA GLU A 366 36.15 26.86 -6.26
C GLU A 366 37.68 27.01 -6.40
N LYS A 367 38.23 28.15 -6.00
CA LYS A 367 39.68 28.39 -6.08
C LYS A 367 40.42 27.50 -5.11
N ARG A 368 39.92 27.39 -3.87
CA ARG A 368 40.48 26.49 -2.84
C ARG A 368 40.40 25.04 -3.27
N LEU A 369 39.29 24.62 -3.88
CA LEU A 369 39.09 23.27 -4.40
C LEU A 369 40.06 22.92 -5.53
N LYS A 370 40.26 23.84 -6.50
CA LYS A 370 41.26 23.64 -7.58
C LYS A 370 42.69 23.55 -7.03
N ALA A 371 43.03 24.38 -6.04
CA ALA A 371 44.33 24.33 -5.38
C ALA A 371 44.53 22.99 -4.66
N ALA A 372 43.55 22.54 -3.87
CA ALA A 372 43.58 21.24 -3.21
C ALA A 372 43.74 20.09 -4.21
N GLN A 373 42.95 20.06 -5.29
CA GLN A 373 43.06 19.02 -6.33
C GLN A 373 44.41 19.01 -7.04
N LYS A 374 44.99 20.18 -7.32
CA LYS A 374 46.32 20.28 -7.92
C LYS A 374 47.35 19.64 -7.00
N ILE A 375 47.33 19.96 -5.71
CA ILE A 375 48.30 19.47 -4.73
C ILE A 375 48.12 17.97 -4.47
N LEU A 376 46.89 17.48 -4.36
CA LEU A 376 46.59 16.05 -4.22
C LEU A 376 47.02 15.21 -5.44
N ARG A 377 47.12 15.81 -6.64
CA ARG A 377 47.57 15.13 -7.86
C ARG A 377 49.08 15.26 -8.08
N GLU A 378 49.68 16.37 -7.68
CA GLU A 378 51.11 16.67 -7.85
C GLU A 378 51.89 16.28 -6.59
N ASP A 379 52.24 14.99 -6.51
CA ASP A 379 52.60 14.31 -5.26
C ASP A 379 53.76 14.93 -4.43
N LYS A 380 54.71 15.73 -4.97
CA LYS A 380 55.95 16.02 -4.20
C LYS A 380 56.64 17.39 -4.27
N ASN A 381 56.25 18.38 -5.07
CA ASN A 381 57.01 19.64 -5.17
C ASN A 381 56.15 20.89 -5.36
N VAL A 382 55.22 21.15 -4.42
CA VAL A 382 54.49 22.42 -4.38
C VAL A 382 55.15 23.37 -3.37
N ASP A 383 55.49 24.56 -3.86
CA ASP A 383 56.10 25.65 -3.09
C ASP A 383 55.21 26.05 -1.89
N LYS A 384 55.81 26.44 -0.76
CA LYS A 384 55.08 26.71 0.49
C LYS A 384 54.01 27.80 0.36
N GLY A 385 54.15 28.69 -0.63
CA GLY A 385 53.20 29.77 -0.92
C GLY A 385 51.94 29.36 -1.69
N GLU A 386 51.89 28.17 -2.30
CA GLU A 386 50.69 27.67 -3.00
C GLU A 386 49.78 26.79 -2.12
N ARG A 387 50.20 26.49 -0.88
CA ARG A 387 49.44 25.64 0.05
C ARG A 387 48.37 26.43 0.79
N LEU A 388 47.22 25.80 0.98
CA LEU A 388 46.12 26.40 1.72
C LEU A 388 46.45 26.42 3.21
N ASP A 389 46.07 27.50 3.90
CA ASP A 389 46.22 27.55 5.35
C ASP A 389 45.25 26.57 6.02
N ALA A 390 45.77 25.77 6.95
CA ALA A 390 45.01 24.71 7.61
C ALA A 390 43.95 25.29 8.55
N LEU A 391 44.22 26.41 9.22
CA LEU A 391 43.27 27.03 10.14
C LEU A 391 42.08 27.68 9.40
N GLU A 392 42.36 28.34 8.28
CA GLU A 392 41.31 28.87 7.41
C GLU A 392 40.48 27.76 6.74
N LEU A 393 41.11 26.62 6.44
CA LEU A 393 40.41 25.48 5.86
C LEU A 393 39.52 24.78 6.90
N ASP A 394 39.99 24.60 8.14
CA ASP A 394 39.19 24.09 9.26
C ASP A 394 37.95 24.97 9.55
N THR A 395 38.14 26.29 9.52
CA THR A 395 37.04 27.25 9.66
C THR A 395 36.01 27.13 8.52
N LEU A 396 36.48 26.90 7.28
CA LEU A 396 35.61 26.70 6.13
C LEU A 396 34.84 25.37 6.20
N LEU A 397 35.53 24.28 6.55
CA LEU A 397 34.97 22.94 6.69
C LEU A 397 33.92 22.90 7.81
N SER A 398 34.18 23.56 8.93
CA SER A 398 33.22 23.69 10.03
C SER A 398 31.97 24.50 9.62
N GLU A 399 32.11 25.61 8.87
CA GLU A 399 30.96 26.36 8.35
C GLU A 399 30.10 25.51 7.39
N ILE A 400 30.72 24.72 6.50
CA ILE A 400 30.01 23.79 5.60
C ILE A 400 29.25 22.72 6.40
N CYS A 401 29.89 22.13 7.42
CA CYS A 401 29.26 21.14 8.28
C CYS A 401 28.02 21.70 9.00
N LEU A 402 28.10 22.95 9.47
CA LEU A 402 26.97 23.63 10.11
C LEU A 402 25.85 23.94 9.12
N MET A 403 26.16 24.43 7.91
CA MET A 403 25.16 24.64 6.84
C MET A 403 24.40 23.35 6.53
N ASN A 404 25.11 22.22 6.42
CA ASN A 404 24.49 20.91 6.21
C ASN A 404 23.64 20.48 7.42
N THR A 405 24.14 20.68 8.64
CA THR A 405 23.41 20.35 9.87
C THR A 405 22.09 21.11 9.96
N HIS A 406 22.07 22.41 9.68
CA HIS A 406 20.85 23.22 9.71
C HIS A 406 19.85 22.80 8.62
N THR A 407 20.35 22.45 7.43
CA THR A 407 19.52 21.93 6.34
C THR A 407 18.88 20.59 6.69
N GLU A 408 19.64 19.67 7.31
CA GLU A 408 19.13 18.40 7.81
C GLU A 408 18.12 18.57 8.95
N MET A 409 18.29 19.57 9.82
CA MET A 409 17.31 19.91 10.85
C MET A 409 15.98 20.34 10.22
N TYR A 410 16.02 21.20 9.20
CA TYR A 410 14.82 21.59 8.43
C TYR A 410 14.14 20.38 7.78
N TRP A 411 14.90 19.51 7.09
CA TRP A 411 14.32 18.31 6.49
C TRP A 411 13.73 17.35 7.51
N ARG A 412 14.39 17.18 8.67
CA ARG A 412 13.86 16.39 9.78
C ARG A 412 12.56 16.99 10.32
N PHE A 413 12.46 18.31 10.42
CA PHE A 413 11.24 19.01 10.78
C PHE A 413 10.11 18.72 9.77
N VAL A 414 10.35 18.93 8.47
CA VAL A 414 9.36 18.66 7.40
C VAL A 414 8.88 17.21 7.42
N ARG A 415 9.81 16.25 7.51
CA ARG A 415 9.48 14.81 7.62
C ARG A 415 8.60 14.52 8.83
N ARG A 416 8.87 15.16 9.97
CA ARG A 416 8.08 14.97 11.20
C ARG A 416 6.67 15.52 11.04
N ARG A 417 6.48 16.66 10.39
CA ARG A 417 5.16 17.26 10.15
C ARG A 417 4.27 16.37 9.28
N ILE A 418 4.78 15.91 8.14
CA ILE A 418 4.01 15.03 7.24
C ILE A 418 3.65 13.70 7.91
N LYS A 419 4.57 13.12 8.69
CA LYS A 419 4.29 11.90 9.47
C LYS A 419 3.34 12.14 10.64
N GLY A 420 3.37 13.31 11.26
CA GLY A 420 2.46 13.73 12.34
C GLY A 420 1.03 13.87 11.87
N ALA A 421 0.81 14.62 10.80
CA ALA A 421 -0.49 14.80 10.11
C ALA A 421 -1.20 13.47 9.82
N SER A 422 -0.41 12.46 9.47
CA SER A 422 -0.88 11.10 9.18
C SER A 422 -1.43 10.36 10.41
N LYS A 423 -0.82 10.60 11.59
CA LYS A 423 -1.19 9.89 12.82
C LYS A 423 -2.47 10.44 13.42
N GLU A 424 -2.65 11.75 13.36
CA GLU A 424 -3.85 12.44 13.86
C GLU A 424 -5.09 12.05 13.05
N GLN A 425 -5.00 12.03 11.72
CA GLN A 425 -6.07 11.54 10.85
C GLN A 425 -6.44 10.08 11.14
N ASN A 426 -5.44 9.21 11.33
CA ASN A 426 -5.69 7.79 11.65
C ASN A 426 -6.37 7.62 13.01
N GLN A 427 -6.10 8.51 13.97
CA GLN A 427 -6.69 8.47 15.31
C GLN A 427 -8.15 8.96 15.28
N GLU A 428 -8.44 10.05 14.58
CA GLU A 428 -9.80 10.57 14.41
C GLU A 428 -10.69 9.56 13.65
N GLU A 429 -10.17 8.95 12.59
CA GLU A 429 -10.91 7.93 11.84
C GLU A 429 -11.15 6.66 12.67
N TYR A 430 -10.19 6.26 13.51
CA TYR A 430 -10.37 5.14 14.44
C TYR A 430 -11.45 5.41 15.49
N VAL A 431 -11.59 6.65 15.95
CA VAL A 431 -12.65 7.04 16.90
C VAL A 431 -14.02 7.02 16.21
N MET A 432 -14.13 7.49 14.98
CA MET A 432 -15.39 7.50 14.21
C MET A 432 -15.91 6.09 13.88
N VAL A 433 -15.01 5.14 13.58
CA VAL A 433 -15.37 3.72 13.33
C VAL A 433 -15.86 3.02 14.60
N ASN A 434 -15.50 3.52 15.80
CA ASN A 434 -15.92 2.95 17.08
C ASN A 434 -17.13 3.68 17.71
N GLY A 435 -17.62 4.75 17.08
CA GLY A 435 -18.76 5.53 17.55
C GLY A 435 -20.08 4.97 17.04
N ASP A 436 -20.64 3.99 17.75
CA ASP A 436 -22.08 3.64 17.81
C ASP A 436 -22.92 3.61 16.50
N ASP A 437 -22.33 3.37 15.31
CA ASP A 437 -23.12 3.15 14.09
C ASP A 437 -23.28 1.66 13.77
N PHE A 438 -24.53 1.27 13.63
CA PHE A 438 -25.03 -0.09 13.54
C PHE A 438 -24.70 -0.69 12.17
N GLY A 439 -23.80 -1.67 12.13
CA GLY A 439 -23.68 -2.55 10.98
C GLY A 439 -22.39 -3.34 11.00
N ASP A 440 -22.51 -4.67 10.94
CA ASP A 440 -21.44 -5.58 10.55
C ASP A 440 -20.91 -5.13 9.17
N MET A 441 -19.95 -4.20 9.18
CA MET A 441 -19.22 -3.80 7.98
C MET A 441 -18.54 -5.06 7.47
N ASP A 442 -18.99 -5.58 6.32
CA ASP A 442 -18.36 -6.71 5.63
C ASP A 442 -16.84 -6.66 5.83
N GLU A 443 -16.25 -7.72 6.40
CA GLU A 443 -14.79 -7.81 6.61
C GLU A 443 -14.02 -7.45 5.32
N GLU A 444 -14.64 -7.67 4.16
CA GLU A 444 -14.13 -7.27 2.87
C GLU A 444 -14.06 -5.74 2.66
N LYS A 445 -15.05 -4.96 3.11
CA LYS A 445 -15.02 -3.49 3.06
C LYS A 445 -13.96 -2.92 3.99
N LYS A 446 -13.82 -3.50 5.18
CA LYS A 446 -12.79 -3.11 6.16
C LYS A 446 -11.38 -3.36 5.60
N LYS A 447 -11.17 -4.52 4.99
CA LYS A 447 -9.90 -4.86 4.33
C LYS A 447 -9.59 -3.91 3.16
N ARG A 448 -10.57 -3.56 2.32
CA ARG A 448 -10.38 -2.61 1.21
C ARG A 448 -9.99 -1.22 1.70
N LEU A 449 -10.62 -0.73 2.76
CA LEU A 449 -10.27 0.54 3.40
C LEU A 449 -8.84 0.51 3.94
N GLU A 450 -8.43 -0.58 4.60
CA GLU A 450 -7.08 -0.71 5.14
C GLU A 450 -6.00 -0.80 4.05
N GLU A 451 -6.26 -1.55 2.98
CA GLU A 451 -5.39 -1.61 1.78
C GLU A 451 -5.26 -0.22 1.11
N GLU A 452 -6.35 0.53 1.00
CA GLU A 452 -6.34 1.88 0.45
C GLU A 452 -5.53 2.86 1.33
N LYS A 453 -5.63 2.77 2.65
CA LYS A 453 -4.82 3.57 3.59
C LYS A 453 -3.34 3.29 3.44
N ILE A 454 -2.96 2.01 3.35
CA ILE A 454 -1.56 1.60 3.13
C ILE A 454 -1.05 2.17 1.81
N ARG A 455 -1.86 2.10 0.74
CA ARG A 455 -1.52 2.66 -0.57
C ARG A 455 -1.30 4.17 -0.49
N ARG A 456 -2.22 4.93 0.12
CA ARG A 456 -2.10 6.39 0.28
C ARG A 456 -0.87 6.78 1.10
N LYS A 457 -0.56 6.02 2.15
CA LYS A 457 0.66 6.24 2.95
C LYS A 457 1.93 6.00 2.12
N ALA A 458 2.00 4.92 1.35
CA ALA A 458 3.15 4.61 0.50
C ALA A 458 3.34 5.67 -0.60
N GLU A 459 2.24 6.16 -1.20
CA GLU A 459 2.29 7.24 -2.19
C GLU A 459 2.85 8.53 -1.58
N ARG A 460 2.43 8.89 -0.36
CA ARG A 460 2.96 10.05 0.36
C ARG A 460 4.44 9.93 0.68
N GLU A 461 4.89 8.77 1.16
CA GLU A 461 6.31 8.52 1.40
C GLU A 461 7.13 8.68 0.11
N LYS A 462 6.63 8.14 -1.01
CA LYS A 462 7.27 8.31 -2.32
C LYS A 462 7.31 9.78 -2.77
N LYS A 463 6.23 10.54 -2.59
CA LYS A 463 6.20 11.98 -2.92
C LYS A 463 7.17 12.78 -2.03
N LEU A 464 7.27 12.43 -0.76
CA LEU A 464 8.23 13.06 0.18
C LEU A 464 9.67 12.76 -0.23
N ASP A 465 9.99 11.51 -0.59
CA ASP A 465 11.32 11.17 -1.09
C ASP A 465 11.64 11.89 -2.40
N GLN A 466 10.65 12.06 -3.28
CA GLN A 466 10.82 12.87 -4.50
C GLN A 466 11.09 14.33 -4.19
N LEU A 467 10.38 14.93 -3.23
CA LEU A 467 10.59 16.31 -2.81
C LEU A 467 12.01 16.50 -2.26
N LEU A 468 12.45 15.60 -1.38
CA LEU A 468 13.80 15.64 -0.81
C LEU A 468 14.88 15.55 -1.89
N ASN A 469 14.75 14.58 -2.80
CA ASN A 469 15.75 14.30 -3.83
C ASN A 469 15.74 15.30 -5.00
N ARG A 470 14.62 15.99 -5.24
CA ARG A 470 14.51 16.96 -6.35
C ARG A 470 14.63 18.41 -5.91
N SER A 471 14.59 18.69 -4.61
CA SER A 471 14.81 20.04 -4.10
C SER A 471 16.18 20.57 -4.52
N LEU A 472 16.22 21.85 -4.89
CA LEU A 472 17.48 22.53 -5.20
C LEU A 472 18.35 22.61 -3.95
N VAL A 473 17.74 22.85 -2.78
CA VAL A 473 18.43 22.83 -1.47
C VAL A 473 19.17 21.52 -1.27
N GLY A 474 18.48 20.38 -1.45
CA GLY A 474 19.09 19.06 -1.29
C GLY A 474 20.24 18.83 -2.27
N SER A 475 20.02 19.17 -3.55
CA SER A 475 21.02 19.00 -4.60
C SER A 475 22.28 19.86 -4.37
N LYS A 476 22.09 21.14 -4.03
CA LYS A 476 23.17 22.09 -3.73
C LYS A 476 23.94 21.72 -2.46
N MET A 477 23.23 21.24 -1.44
CA MET A 477 23.89 20.79 -0.21
C MET A 477 24.70 19.50 -0.44
N GLN A 478 24.20 18.59 -1.28
CA GLN A 478 24.96 17.39 -1.69
C GLN A 478 26.21 17.74 -2.49
N GLU A 479 26.12 18.71 -3.41
CA GLU A 479 27.29 19.23 -4.13
C GLU A 479 28.32 19.84 -3.17
N LEU A 480 27.86 20.66 -2.22
CA LEU A 480 28.70 21.27 -1.20
C LEU A 480 29.37 20.21 -0.30
N LEU A 481 28.65 19.14 0.04
CA LEU A 481 29.19 18.01 0.80
C LEU A 481 30.21 17.20 -0.01
N GLY A 482 30.02 17.06 -1.32
CA GLY A 482 31.02 16.48 -2.22
C GLY A 482 32.32 17.29 -2.23
N ASN A 483 32.21 18.61 -2.27
CA ASN A 483 33.34 19.53 -2.17
C ASN A 483 34.02 19.44 -0.79
N TYR A 484 33.24 19.30 0.28
CA TYR A 484 33.73 19.09 1.65
C TYR A 484 34.63 17.85 1.75
N ILE A 485 34.20 16.69 1.23
CA ILE A 485 34.97 15.43 1.33
C ILE A 485 36.37 15.60 0.74
N LEU A 486 36.46 16.25 -0.41
CA LEU A 486 37.73 16.49 -1.10
C LEU A 486 38.64 17.45 -0.33
N LEU A 487 38.08 18.51 0.24
CA LEU A 487 38.82 19.47 1.06
C LEU A 487 39.24 18.87 2.40
N GLU A 488 38.42 18.00 3.00
CA GLU A 488 38.72 17.26 4.22
C GLU A 488 39.89 16.29 3.98
N GLN A 489 39.89 15.56 2.86
CA GLN A 489 41.02 14.70 2.50
C GLN A 489 42.33 15.50 2.43
N TYR A 490 42.32 16.64 1.73
CA TYR A 490 43.48 17.53 1.67
C TYR A 490 43.92 18.02 3.05
N TYR A 491 42.95 18.45 3.87
CA TYR A 491 43.19 18.94 5.22
C TYR A 491 43.84 17.87 6.10
N MET A 492 43.35 16.62 6.03
CA MET A 492 43.91 15.48 6.76
C MET A 492 45.34 15.17 6.32
N GLU A 493 45.62 15.12 5.00
CA GLU A 493 46.95 14.84 4.46
C GLU A 493 47.98 15.91 4.86
N GLU A 494 47.63 17.20 4.75
CA GLU A 494 48.51 18.29 5.19
C GLU A 494 48.67 18.35 6.70
N SER A 495 47.64 17.99 7.49
CA SER A 495 47.74 17.94 8.95
C SER A 495 48.70 16.84 9.41
N VAL A 496 48.61 15.65 8.81
CA VAL A 496 49.55 14.55 9.07
C VAL A 496 50.96 14.94 8.63
N ARG A 497 51.11 15.56 7.46
CA ARG A 497 52.41 16.03 6.97
C ARG A 497 53.03 17.05 7.92
N LYS A 498 52.26 18.05 8.38
CA LYS A 498 52.74 19.05 9.35
C LYS A 498 53.14 18.40 10.67
N ALA A 499 52.40 17.40 11.14
CA ALA A 499 52.76 16.65 12.35
C ALA A 499 54.10 15.91 12.18
N ILE A 500 54.33 15.25 11.04
CA ILE A 500 55.61 14.59 10.73
C ILE A 500 56.75 15.63 10.65
N ASP A 501 56.54 16.76 9.97
CA ASP A 501 57.54 17.83 9.87
C ASP A 501 57.87 18.45 11.25
N MET A 502 56.90 18.49 12.18
CA MET A 502 57.11 18.93 13.56
C MET A 502 57.93 17.92 14.36
N ASP A 503 57.63 16.62 14.25
CA ASP A 503 58.32 15.53 14.94
C ASP A 503 59.81 15.45 14.51
N VAL A 504 60.08 15.56 13.21
CA VAL A 504 61.45 15.60 12.65
C VAL A 504 62.24 16.82 13.15
N ARG A 505 61.59 17.96 13.37
CA ARG A 505 62.23 19.15 13.94
C ARG A 505 62.53 18.99 15.43
N GLU A 506 61.69 18.28 16.16
CA GLU A 506 61.89 17.99 17.58
C GLU A 506 63.09 17.05 17.80
N GLU A 507 63.26 16.00 16.98
CA GLU A 507 64.45 15.13 16.99
C GLU A 507 65.75 15.90 16.67
N GLY A 508 65.69 16.87 15.75
CA GLY A 508 66.84 17.73 15.40
C GLY A 508 67.23 18.74 16.49
N LEU A 509 66.32 19.10 17.39
CA LEU A 509 66.57 19.97 18.54
C LEU A 509 67.03 19.18 19.78
N LEU A 510 66.61 17.93 19.91
CA LEU A 510 66.97 17.00 21.00
C LEU A 510 68.31 16.28 20.79
N SER A 511 69.01 16.52 19.68
CA SER A 511 70.39 16.08 19.45
C SER A 511 71.39 17.21 19.78
N PRO A 512 71.76 17.44 21.05
CA PRO A 512 72.85 18.34 21.36
C PRO A 512 74.12 17.75 20.74
N LYS A 513 74.75 18.52 19.85
CA LYS A 513 76.13 18.31 19.41
C LYS A 513 77.01 18.16 20.65
N MET A 514 77.29 16.93 21.05
CA MET A 514 78.50 16.59 21.78
C MET A 514 79.66 16.91 20.83
N LEU A 515 80.20 18.12 20.96
CA LEU A 515 81.48 18.50 20.37
C LEU A 515 82.60 17.75 21.12
N PRO A 516 83.67 17.35 20.41
CA PRO A 516 84.69 16.40 20.88
C PRO A 516 85.58 16.92 22.00
#